data_AF-A0A947SGA3-F1
#
_entry.id   AF-A0A947SGA3-F1
#
_cell.length_a   1.000
_cell.length_b   1.000
_cell.length_c   1.000
_cell.angle_alpha   90.00
_cell.angle_beta   90.00
_cell.angle_gamma   90.00
#
_symmetry.space_group_name_H-M   'P 1'
#
loop_
_entity.id
_entity.type
_entity.pdbx_description
1 polymer ?
#
loop_
_entity_poly.entity_id
_entity_poly.type
_entity_poly.pdbx_seq_one_letter_code
_entity_poly.pdbx_strand_id
1 'polypeptide(L)'
;MTILESERPAILRDLPHETSKMVLAFADRLDAQFPAGTDERALKSRLTEWGFQLDEDDVGQYARLRIEAATGQDTYFVYWMLDAKRRLTHIEADVHISRP
;
A
#
# COMPACT_ATOMS: atom_id res chain seq x y z
N MET A 1 1.89 -5.10 -13.12
CA MET A 1 2.69 -3.92 -13.52
C MET A 1 3.80 -3.77 -12.50
N THR A 2 5.03 -3.56 -12.95
CA THR A 2 6.20 -3.41 -12.07
C THR A 2 6.72 -2.00 -12.24
N ILE A 3 6.99 -1.32 -11.12
CA ILE A 3 7.51 0.05 -11.11
C ILE A 3 9.01 -0.01 -10.78
N LEU A 4 9.81 0.81 -11.47
CA LEU A 4 11.23 0.95 -11.17
C LEU A 4 11.43 1.74 -9.88
N GLU A 5 12.50 1.49 -9.14
CA GLU A 5 12.80 2.22 -7.90
C GLU A 5 12.83 3.76 -8.07
N SER A 6 13.23 4.26 -9.24
CA SER A 6 13.21 5.71 -9.58
C SER A 6 11.80 6.31 -9.69
N GLU A 7 10.79 5.48 -9.88
CA GLU A 7 9.39 5.86 -10.05
C GLU A 7 8.58 5.60 -8.76
N ARG A 8 9.26 5.32 -7.64
CA ARG A 8 8.62 5.02 -6.36
C ARG A 8 7.68 6.16 -5.93
N PRO A 9 6.41 5.85 -5.62
CA PRO A 9 5.43 6.86 -5.21
C PRO A 9 5.82 7.49 -3.87
N ALA A 10 5.38 8.73 -3.65
CA ALA A 10 5.76 9.53 -2.48
C ALA A 10 5.46 8.83 -1.15
N ILE A 11 4.37 8.03 -1.09
CA ILE A 11 4.00 7.26 0.11
C ILE A 11 5.08 6.27 0.55
N LEU A 12 5.93 5.80 -0.39
CA LEU A 12 6.99 4.82 -0.16
C LEU A 12 8.41 5.43 -0.13
N ARG A 13 8.56 6.74 -0.36
CA ARG A 13 9.88 7.41 -0.35
C ARG A 13 10.42 7.52 1.07
N ASP A 14 11.73 7.35 1.24
CA ASP A 14 12.40 7.50 2.54
C ASP A 14 11.83 6.60 3.65
N LEU A 15 11.27 5.44 3.28
CA LEU A 15 10.91 4.43 4.26
C LEU A 15 12.19 3.78 4.84
N PRO A 16 12.17 3.37 6.12
CA PRO A 16 13.27 2.62 6.72
C PRO A 16 13.61 1.35 5.93
N HIS A 17 14.89 0.95 5.93
CA HIS A 17 15.32 -0.28 5.24
C HIS A 17 15.04 -1.57 6.04
N GLU A 18 14.76 -1.46 7.32
CA GLU A 18 14.40 -2.60 8.18
C GLU A 18 12.92 -2.93 8.01
N THR A 19 12.59 -4.17 7.63
CA THR A 19 11.23 -4.58 7.22
C THR A 19 10.14 -4.21 8.23
N SER A 20 10.34 -4.51 9.51
CA SER A 20 9.38 -4.17 10.58
C SER A 20 9.13 -2.67 10.69
N LYS A 21 10.18 -1.86 10.62
CA LYS A 21 10.10 -0.40 10.66
C LYS A 21 9.51 0.18 9.38
N MET A 22 9.75 -0.47 8.24
CA MET A 22 9.17 -0.10 6.96
C MET A 22 7.65 -0.29 6.95
N VAL A 23 7.17 -1.46 7.43
CA VAL A 23 5.74 -1.74 7.54
C VAL A 23 5.06 -0.71 8.45
N LEU A 24 5.63 -0.44 9.63
CA LEU A 24 5.09 0.56 10.55
C LEU A 24 5.06 1.97 9.93
N ALA A 25 6.18 2.43 9.36
CA ALA A 25 6.23 3.75 8.74
C ALA A 25 5.30 3.89 7.53
N PHE A 26 5.08 2.80 6.80
CA PHE A 26 4.13 2.78 5.69
C PHE A 26 2.68 2.81 6.20
N ALA A 27 2.35 2.02 7.23
CA ALA A 27 1.05 2.03 7.88
C ALA A 27 0.70 3.44 8.41
N ASP A 28 1.61 4.07 9.16
CA ASP A 28 1.42 5.42 9.72
C ASP A 28 1.10 6.45 8.62
N ARG A 29 1.74 6.34 7.46
CA ARG A 29 1.50 7.24 6.34
C ARG A 29 0.17 6.97 5.64
N LEU A 30 -0.23 5.70 5.55
CA LEU A 30 -1.55 5.34 5.02
C LEU A 30 -2.66 5.87 5.92
N ASP A 31 -2.53 5.70 7.25
CA ASP A 31 -3.49 6.25 8.22
C ASP A 31 -3.59 7.78 8.12
N ALA A 32 -2.45 8.46 7.99
CA ALA A 32 -2.42 9.91 7.81
C ALA A 32 -3.06 10.36 6.49
N GLN A 33 -2.88 9.60 5.41
CA GLN A 33 -3.41 9.95 4.10
C GLN A 33 -4.89 9.56 3.93
N PHE A 34 -5.33 8.51 4.62
CA PHE A 34 -6.66 7.92 4.54
C PHE A 34 -7.23 7.73 5.95
N PRO A 35 -7.65 8.82 6.62
CA PRO A 35 -8.28 8.70 7.93
C PRO A 35 -9.62 7.96 7.84
N ALA A 36 -10.08 7.43 8.98
CA ALA A 36 -11.39 6.80 9.08
C ALA A 36 -12.50 7.73 8.55
N GLY A 37 -13.44 7.16 7.79
CA GLY A 37 -14.49 7.89 7.09
C GLY A 37 -14.14 8.27 5.64
N THR A 38 -12.90 8.04 5.21
CA THR A 38 -12.48 8.21 3.80
C THR A 38 -13.37 7.37 2.89
N ASP A 39 -13.85 7.96 1.79
CA ASP A 39 -14.65 7.25 0.79
C ASP A 39 -13.78 6.23 0.04
N GLU A 40 -14.30 5.01 -0.12
CA GLU A 40 -13.58 3.93 -0.80
C GLU A 40 -13.15 4.32 -2.23
N ARG A 41 -13.98 5.07 -2.96
CA ARG A 41 -13.62 5.51 -4.33
C ARG A 41 -12.41 6.42 -4.31
N ALA A 42 -12.31 7.30 -3.31
CA ALA A 42 -11.16 8.19 -3.15
C ALA A 42 -9.90 7.40 -2.78
N LEU A 43 -10.01 6.43 -1.85
CA LEU A 43 -8.93 5.51 -1.50
C LEU A 43 -8.39 4.78 -2.75
N LYS A 44 -9.28 4.11 -3.48
CA LYS A 44 -8.93 3.33 -4.67
C LYS A 44 -8.31 4.19 -5.76
N SER A 45 -8.90 5.35 -6.06
CA SER A 45 -8.37 6.29 -7.05
C SER A 45 -6.94 6.68 -6.70
N ARG A 46 -6.68 7.02 -5.44
CA ARG A 46 -5.36 7.45 -4.98
C ARG A 46 -4.33 6.32 -5.02
N LEU A 47 -4.71 5.11 -4.62
CA LEU A 47 -3.85 3.93 -4.71
C LEU A 47 -3.48 3.63 -6.17
N THR A 48 -4.43 3.68 -7.10
CA THR A 48 -4.17 3.50 -8.53
C THR A 48 -3.30 4.62 -9.12
N GLU A 49 -3.47 5.87 -8.70
CA GLU A 49 -2.58 6.99 -9.08
C GLU A 49 -1.12 6.75 -8.66
N TRP A 50 -0.91 6.09 -7.52
CA TRP A 50 0.41 5.65 -7.07
C TRP A 50 0.90 4.36 -7.71
N GLY A 51 0.13 3.81 -8.66
CA GLY A 51 0.47 2.61 -9.42
C GLY A 51 0.19 1.30 -8.70
N PHE A 52 -0.53 1.32 -7.57
CA PHE A 52 -1.02 0.07 -6.97
C PHE A 52 -2.08 -0.57 -7.87
N GLN A 53 -2.00 -1.89 -7.99
CA GLN A 53 -2.99 -2.72 -8.65
C GLN A 53 -4.04 -3.13 -7.61
N LEU A 54 -5.31 -2.90 -7.92
CA LEU A 54 -6.42 -3.35 -7.09
C LEU A 54 -6.71 -4.82 -7.43
N ASP A 55 -6.73 -5.67 -6.40
CA ASP A 55 -6.99 -7.10 -6.51
C ASP A 55 -8.03 -7.48 -5.43
N GLU A 56 -8.57 -8.69 -5.53
CA GLU A 56 -9.53 -9.26 -4.58
C GLU A 56 -9.12 -10.70 -4.26
N ASP A 57 -9.23 -11.09 -2.99
CA ASP A 57 -9.03 -12.45 -2.51
C ASP A 57 -10.20 -12.89 -1.62
N ASP A 58 -10.06 -14.06 -0.99
CA ASP A 58 -11.10 -14.63 -0.12
C ASP A 58 -11.37 -13.79 1.16
N VAL A 59 -10.46 -12.88 1.52
CA VAL A 59 -10.56 -12.01 2.70
C VAL A 59 -11.17 -10.66 2.33
N GLY A 60 -10.90 -10.17 1.11
CA GLY A 60 -11.55 -9.00 0.57
C GLY A 60 -10.73 -8.30 -0.50
N GLN A 61 -10.96 -6.99 -0.63
CA GLN A 61 -10.24 -6.17 -1.59
C GLN A 61 -8.97 -5.61 -0.99
N TYR A 62 -7.91 -5.63 -1.79
CA TYR A 62 -6.61 -5.09 -1.41
C TYR A 62 -5.96 -4.42 -2.61
N ALA A 63 -4.88 -3.70 -2.36
CA ALA A 63 -4.06 -3.12 -3.39
C ALA A 63 -2.62 -3.58 -3.21
N ARG A 64 -1.95 -3.93 -4.31
CA ARG A 64 -0.54 -4.32 -4.28
C ARG A 64 0.29 -3.48 -5.23
N LEU A 65 1.52 -3.20 -4.83
CA LEU A 65 2.52 -2.55 -5.68
C LEU A 65 3.82 -3.34 -5.63
N ARG A 66 4.36 -3.68 -6.80
CA ARG A 66 5.66 -4.34 -6.95
C ARG A 66 6.69 -3.34 -7.42
N ILE A 67 7.79 -3.25 -6.67
CA ILE A 67 8.94 -2.42 -7.01
C ILE A 67 10.14 -3.33 -7.22
N GLU A 68 10.72 -3.26 -8.41
CA GLU A 68 12.01 -3.87 -8.70
C GLU A 68 13.13 -2.98 -8.15
N ALA A 69 13.92 -3.55 -7.25
CA ALA A 69 15.09 -2.91 -6.66
C ALA A 69 16.36 -3.61 -7.17
N ALA A 70 17.51 -2.94 -7.08
CA ALA A 70 18.78 -3.48 -7.58
C ALA A 70 19.17 -4.83 -6.93
N THR A 71 18.64 -5.14 -5.75
CA THR A 71 18.97 -6.32 -4.94
C THR A 71 17.78 -7.22 -4.67
N GLY A 72 16.68 -7.11 -5.42
CA GLY A 72 15.50 -7.96 -5.23
C GLY A 72 14.19 -7.30 -5.66
N GLN A 73 13.08 -7.80 -5.12
CA GLN A 73 11.76 -7.26 -5.36
C GLN A 73 11.06 -6.98 -4.03
N ASP A 74 10.57 -5.76 -3.88
CA ASP A 74 9.73 -5.36 -2.75
C ASP A 74 8.27 -5.34 -3.21
N THR A 75 7.39 -6.01 -2.47
CA THR A 75 5.95 -6.00 -2.74
C THR A 75 5.22 -5.40 -1.56
N TYR A 76 4.55 -4.28 -1.80
CA TYR A 76 3.77 -3.53 -0.81
C TYR A 76 2.30 -3.89 -0.97
N PHE A 77 1.63 -4.16 0.14
CA PHE A 77 0.21 -4.47 0.19
C PHE A 77 -0.52 -3.44 1.04
N VAL A 78 -1.74 -3.12 0.62
CA VAL A 78 -2.66 -2.23 1.34
C VAL A 78 -3.99 -2.96 1.43
N TYR A 79 -4.41 -3.24 2.66
CA TYR A 79 -5.71 -3.85 2.97
C TYR A 79 -6.60 -2.81 3.63
N TRP A 80 -7.91 -2.87 3.39
CA TRP A 80 -8.84 -1.94 4.04
C TRP A 80 -10.17 -2.60 4.39
N MET A 81 -10.80 -2.09 5.44
CA MET A 81 -12.15 -2.45 5.85
C MET A 81 -13.08 -1.26 5.65
N LEU A 82 -14.33 -1.55 5.28
CA LEU A 82 -15.36 -0.55 5.01
C LEU A 82 -16.57 -0.76 5.92
N ASP A 83 -17.25 0.33 6.25
CA ASP A 83 -18.58 0.29 6.83
C ASP A 83 -19.66 0.00 5.77
N ALA A 84 -20.92 -0.12 6.21
CA ALA A 84 -22.07 -0.31 5.33
C ALA A 84 -22.29 0.82 4.32
N LYS A 85 -21.67 2.00 4.53
CA LYS A 85 -21.73 3.16 3.62
C LYS A 85 -20.50 3.25 2.71
N ARG A 86 -19.67 2.19 2.63
CA ARG A 86 -18.45 2.13 1.82
C ARG A 86 -17.41 3.18 2.25
N ARG A 87 -17.35 3.46 3.55
CA ARG A 87 -16.33 4.35 4.13
C ARG A 87 -15.31 3.55 4.91
N LEU A 88 -14.05 3.97 4.80
CA LEU A 88 -12.92 3.37 5.48
C LEU A 88 -13.15 3.34 6.99
N THR A 89 -13.09 2.16 7.59
CA THR A 89 -13.04 2.00 9.05
C THR A 89 -11.63 1.71 9.54
N HIS A 90 -10.84 1.05 8.72
CA HIS A 90 -9.48 0.60 9.05
C HIS A 90 -8.66 0.38 7.78
N ILE A 91 -7.36 0.64 7.84
CA ILE A 91 -6.40 0.39 6.75
C ILE A 91 -5.15 -0.26 7.33
N GLU A 92 -4.59 -1.23 6.62
CA GLU A 92 -3.38 -1.95 7.03
C GLU A 92 -2.37 -1.97 5.91
N ALA A 93 -1.10 -1.97 6.30
CA ALA A 93 0.04 -2.14 5.41
C ALA A 93 0.71 -3.47 5.68
N ASP A 94 1.19 -4.10 4.61
CA ASP A 94 2.14 -5.20 4.70
C ASP A 94 3.22 -5.05 3.62
N VAL A 95 4.41 -5.60 3.87
CA VAL A 95 5.52 -5.57 2.91
C VAL A 95 6.27 -6.89 2.88
N HIS A 96 6.32 -7.49 1.69
CA HIS A 96 7.12 -8.67 1.42
C HIS A 96 8.36 -8.31 0.61
N ILE A 97 9.53 -8.58 1.17
CA ILE A 97 10.83 -8.38 0.53
C ILE A 97 11.38 -9.73 0.09
N SER A 98 11.59 -9.89 -1.22
CA SER A 98 12.27 -11.05 -1.78
C SER A 98 13.68 -10.64 -2.20
N ARG A 99 14.69 -11.05 -1.41
CA ARG A 99 16.11 -10.93 -1.78
C ARG A 99 16.62 -12.26 -2.36
N PRO A 100 17.56 -12.25 -3.31
CA PRO A 100 18.28 -13.44 -3.74
C PRO A 100 19.19 -14.01 -2.64
#